data_AF-A0A1T5HXU9-F1
#
_entry.id   AF-A0A1T5HXU9-F1
#
_cell.length_a   1.000
_cell.length_b   1.000
_cell.length_c   1.000
_cell.angle_alpha   90.00
_cell.angle_beta   90.00
_cell.angle_gamma   90.00
#
_symmetry.space_group_name_H-M   'P 1'
#
loop_
_entity.id
_entity.type
_entity.pdbx_description
1 polymer ?
#
loop_
_entity_poly.entity_id
_entity_poly.type
_entity_poly.pdbx_seq_one_letter_code
_entity_poly.pdbx_strand_id
1 'polypeptide(L)'
;MPLLRSFWRYITHYFPNVGLRHLHTTLAGLIILQILNSNLVHMTHAGAVKVGVSNTIFLWLHIILGSLTVLATIGMIIFMLTKQSFRQFFPYLFGDNAVLKDDIKQIMKGKLPEPREKGLGNIIQGLGIGALILIETAALVWLVLWLNHSPYANEAREIHKSLTGLIEAYLIGHGGMALLHFFVERKRFS
;
A
#
# COMPACT_ATOMS: atom_id res chain seq x y z
N MET A 1 24.98 -1.43 13.93
CA MET A 1 23.94 -0.80 13.08
C MET A 1 23.00 0.06 13.93
N PRO A 2 23.41 1.28 14.33
CA PRO A 2 22.57 2.15 15.18
C PRO A 2 21.30 2.63 14.47
N LEU A 3 21.36 2.95 13.17
CA LEU A 3 20.23 3.51 12.42
C LEU A 3 19.04 2.55 12.30
N LEU A 4 19.27 1.29 11.93
CA LEU A 4 18.21 0.28 11.81
C LEU A 4 17.54 0.00 13.16
N ARG A 5 18.32 -0.02 14.26
CA ARG A 5 17.77 -0.19 15.61
C ARG A 5 16.90 1.00 16.01
N SER A 6 17.33 2.22 15.69
CA SER A 6 16.52 3.43 15.95
C SER A 6 15.25 3.46 15.13
N PHE A 7 15.32 3.07 13.86
CA PHE A 7 14.13 2.97 13.01
C PHE A 7 13.16 1.92 13.52
N TRP A 8 13.66 0.76 13.96
CA TRP A 8 12.80 -0.26 14.58
C TRP A 8 12.14 0.22 15.88
N ARG A 9 12.86 0.98 16.72
CA ARG A 9 12.29 1.63 17.91
C ARG A 9 11.19 2.63 17.55
N TYR A 10 11.41 3.44 16.51
CA TYR A 10 10.42 4.37 15.97
C TYR A 10 9.15 3.65 15.51
N ILE A 11 9.26 2.61 14.68
CA ILE A 11 8.09 1.83 14.22
C ILE A 11 7.37 1.18 15.41
N THR A 12 8.11 0.63 16.38
CA THR A 12 7.51 0.02 17.58
C THR A 12 6.74 1.03 18.43
N HIS A 13 7.20 2.27 18.50
CA HIS A 13 6.55 3.35 19.23
C HIS A 13 5.20 3.75 18.61
N TYR A 14 5.16 3.96 17.29
CA TYR A 14 3.93 4.38 16.58
C TYR A 14 2.97 3.23 16.27
N PHE A 15 3.47 1.99 16.21
CA PHE A 15 2.66 0.79 16.05
C PHE A 15 2.83 -0.12 17.27
N PRO A 16 2.26 0.23 18.45
CA PRO A 16 2.44 -0.56 19.66
C PRO A 16 1.78 -1.94 19.56
N ASN A 17 0.68 -2.06 18.81
CA ASN A 17 0.04 -3.35 18.53
C ASN A 17 0.93 -4.22 17.64
N VAL A 18 1.43 -5.32 18.22
CA VAL A 18 2.36 -6.26 17.56
C VAL A 18 1.76 -6.85 16.29
N GLY A 19 0.49 -7.29 16.33
CA GLY A 19 -0.19 -7.89 15.18
C GLY A 19 -0.34 -6.91 14.02
N LEU A 20 -0.82 -5.70 14.30
CA LEU A 20 -0.94 -4.63 13.30
C LEU A 20 0.42 -4.25 12.71
N ARG A 21 1.45 -4.14 13.56
CA ARG A 21 2.81 -3.81 13.11
C ARG A 21 3.32 -4.85 12.13
N HIS A 22 3.24 -6.13 12.46
CA HIS A 22 3.67 -7.20 11.56
C HIS A 22 2.86 -7.20 10.27
N LEU A 23 1.54 -7.09 10.36
CA LEU A 23 0.65 -7.05 9.20
C LEU A 23 1.01 -5.90 8.26
N HIS A 24 1.17 -4.68 8.79
CA HIS A 24 1.55 -3.51 8.02
C HIS A 24 2.94 -3.64 7.40
N THR A 25 3.95 -4.09 8.17
CA THR A 25 5.32 -4.28 7.63
C THR A 25 5.38 -5.37 6.57
N THR A 26 4.61 -6.45 6.72
CA THR A 26 4.50 -7.51 5.72
C THR A 26 3.82 -6.98 4.46
N LEU A 27 2.70 -6.26 4.60
CA LEU A 27 1.99 -5.65 3.48
C LEU A 27 2.90 -4.70 2.69
N ALA A 28 3.61 -3.80 3.38
CA ALA A 28 4.57 -2.90 2.76
C ALA A 28 5.69 -3.65 2.02
N GLY A 29 6.25 -4.69 2.65
CA GLY A 29 7.29 -5.52 2.04
C GLY A 29 6.79 -6.25 0.78
N LEU A 30 5.60 -6.84 0.84
CA LEU A 30 4.98 -7.51 -0.30
C LEU A 30 4.75 -6.55 -1.48
N ILE A 31 4.23 -5.34 -1.22
CA ILE A 31 4.01 -4.32 -2.24
C ILE A 31 5.32 -3.90 -2.90
N ILE A 32 6.36 -3.62 -2.10
CA ILE A 32 7.68 -3.25 -2.62
C ILE A 32 8.24 -4.38 -3.51
N LEU A 33 8.19 -5.62 -3.04
CA LEU A 33 8.64 -6.77 -3.82
C LEU A 33 7.84 -6.95 -5.11
N GLN A 34 6.52 -6.73 -5.09
CA GLN A 34 5.70 -6.79 -6.30
C GLN A 34 6.08 -5.72 -7.32
N ILE A 35 6.31 -4.48 -6.90
CA ILE A 35 6.75 -3.38 -7.78
C ILE A 35 8.13 -3.68 -8.38
N LEU A 36 9.06 -4.20 -7.58
CA LEU A 36 10.38 -4.57 -8.08
C LEU A 36 10.29 -5.75 -9.06
N ASN A 37 9.51 -6.77 -8.72
CA ASN A 37 9.33 -7.95 -9.55
C ASN A 37 8.57 -7.67 -10.86
N SER A 38 7.61 -6.75 -10.86
CA SER A 38 6.81 -6.43 -12.07
C SER A 38 7.68 -5.90 -13.22
N ASN A 39 8.78 -5.20 -12.92
CA ASN A 39 9.75 -4.74 -13.92
C ASN A 39 10.46 -5.89 -14.66
N LEU A 40 10.41 -7.11 -14.11
CA LEU A 40 11.03 -8.32 -14.66
C LEU A 40 10.01 -9.22 -15.39
N VAL A 41 8.71 -8.85 -15.36
CA VAL A 41 7.65 -9.57 -16.08
C VAL A 41 7.43 -8.91 -17.44
N HIS A 42 7.70 -9.67 -18.49
CA HIS A 42 7.56 -9.22 -19.87
C HIS A 42 6.40 -9.94 -20.57
N MET A 43 5.50 -9.14 -21.13
CA MET A 43 4.39 -9.57 -21.97
C MET A 43 4.61 -9.07 -23.39
N THR A 44 4.10 -9.79 -24.37
CA THR A 44 4.01 -9.35 -25.77
C THR A 44 2.98 -8.24 -25.92
N HIS A 45 3.00 -7.51 -27.04
CA HIS A 45 1.99 -6.50 -27.33
C HIS A 45 0.58 -7.09 -27.45
N ALA A 46 0.46 -8.38 -27.77
CA ALA A 46 -0.80 -9.11 -27.82
C ALA A 46 -1.26 -9.63 -26.43
N GLY A 47 -0.57 -9.26 -25.34
CA GLY A 47 -0.95 -9.67 -23.98
C GLY A 47 -0.56 -11.11 -23.63
N ALA A 48 0.20 -11.81 -24.47
CA ALA A 48 0.75 -13.13 -24.15
C ALA A 48 2.07 -13.03 -23.36
N VAL A 49 2.34 -13.98 -22.47
CA VAL A 49 3.62 -14.06 -21.72
C VAL A 49 4.77 -14.29 -22.69
N LYS A 50 5.85 -13.47 -22.61
CA LYS A 50 7.04 -13.72 -23.44
C LYS A 50 7.70 -15.05 -23.04
N VAL A 51 8.07 -15.86 -24.02
CA VAL A 51 8.71 -17.15 -23.78
C VAL A 51 10.09 -16.95 -23.15
N GLY A 52 10.34 -17.65 -22.03
CA GLY A 52 11.64 -17.65 -21.36
C GLY A 52 11.51 -18.11 -19.91
N VAL A 53 12.42 -19.00 -19.47
CA VAL A 53 12.39 -19.60 -18.12
C VAL A 53 12.38 -18.52 -17.03
N SER A 54 13.23 -17.50 -17.16
CA SER A 54 13.29 -16.38 -16.21
C SER A 54 11.97 -15.61 -16.14
N ASN A 55 11.39 -15.28 -17.29
CA ASN A 55 10.12 -14.56 -17.36
C ASN A 55 8.97 -15.36 -16.72
N THR A 56 8.94 -16.67 -16.97
CA THR A 56 7.97 -17.58 -16.35
C THR A 56 8.11 -17.58 -14.83
N ILE A 57 9.34 -17.64 -14.30
CA ILE A 57 9.60 -17.60 -12.86
C ILE A 57 9.11 -16.27 -12.25
N PHE A 58 9.48 -15.13 -12.85
CA PHE A 58 9.07 -13.82 -12.34
C PHE A 58 7.57 -13.60 -12.43
N LEU A 59 6.90 -14.13 -13.47
CA LEU A 59 5.45 -14.11 -13.57
C LEU A 59 4.79 -14.88 -12.41
N TRP A 60 5.20 -16.11 -12.16
CA TRP A 60 4.64 -16.91 -11.07
C TRP A 60 4.95 -16.31 -9.71
N LEU A 61 6.16 -15.78 -9.52
CA LEU A 61 6.53 -15.04 -8.31
C LEU A 61 5.62 -13.81 -8.12
N HIS A 62 5.32 -13.07 -9.19
CA HIS A 62 4.39 -11.94 -9.14
C HIS A 62 3.00 -12.38 -8.66
N ILE A 63 2.46 -13.46 -9.26
CA ILE A 63 1.13 -13.98 -8.92
C ILE A 63 1.08 -14.47 -7.46
N ILE A 64 2.12 -15.18 -7.00
CA ILE A 64 2.21 -15.66 -5.61
C ILE A 64 2.27 -14.47 -4.63
N LEU A 65 3.17 -13.51 -4.87
CA LEU A 65 3.30 -12.32 -4.03
C LEU A 65 2.01 -11.48 -4.04
N GLY A 66 1.37 -11.33 -5.19
CA GLY A 66 0.06 -10.70 -5.36
C GLY A 66 -1.01 -11.39 -4.53
N SER A 67 -1.09 -12.71 -4.59
CA SER A 67 -2.06 -13.50 -3.82
C SER A 67 -1.85 -13.36 -2.31
N LEU A 68 -0.58 -13.37 -1.85
CA LEU A 68 -0.25 -13.10 -0.45
C LEU A 68 -0.61 -11.68 -0.03
N THR A 69 -0.46 -10.70 -0.94
CA THR A 69 -0.82 -9.30 -0.70
C THR A 69 -2.34 -9.18 -0.50
N VAL A 70 -3.16 -9.83 -1.32
CA VAL A 70 -4.62 -9.86 -1.13
C VAL A 70 -5.00 -10.37 0.27
N LEU A 71 -4.38 -11.46 0.73
CA LEU A 71 -4.65 -12.00 2.07
C LEU A 71 -4.24 -11.01 3.17
N ALA A 72 -3.09 -10.34 3.02
CA ALA A 72 -2.64 -9.32 3.96
C ALA A 72 -3.56 -8.08 3.95
N THR A 73 -4.02 -7.63 2.79
CA THR A 73 -4.97 -6.53 2.62
C THR A 73 -6.31 -6.85 3.28
N ILE A 74 -6.85 -8.06 3.07
CA ILE A 74 -8.06 -8.53 3.76
C ILE A 74 -7.85 -8.50 5.28
N GLY A 75 -6.72 -9.01 5.77
CA GLY A 75 -6.39 -8.95 7.19
C GLY A 75 -6.37 -7.52 7.72
N MET A 76 -5.84 -6.58 6.94
CA MET A 76 -5.73 -5.17 7.31
C MET A 76 -7.12 -4.51 7.36
N ILE A 77 -7.97 -4.79 6.37
CA ILE A 77 -9.36 -4.35 6.33
C ILE A 77 -10.13 -4.88 7.54
N ILE A 78 -10.02 -6.18 7.85
CA ILE A 78 -10.67 -6.78 9.02
C ILE A 78 -10.20 -6.09 10.30
N PHE A 79 -8.89 -5.87 10.46
CA PHE A 79 -8.37 -5.17 11.63
C PHE A 79 -8.97 -3.75 11.73
N MET A 80 -8.95 -2.98 10.64
CA MET A 80 -9.46 -1.61 10.61
C MET A 80 -10.96 -1.54 10.92
N LEU A 81 -11.76 -2.49 10.44
CA LEU A 81 -13.21 -2.50 10.67
C LEU A 81 -13.60 -3.02 12.05
N THR A 82 -12.81 -3.92 12.64
CA THR A 82 -13.13 -4.55 13.94
C THR A 82 -12.51 -3.83 15.13
N LYS A 83 -11.39 -3.14 14.94
CA LYS A 83 -10.65 -2.45 16.01
C LYS A 83 -10.74 -0.93 15.92
N GLN A 84 -11.17 -0.39 14.79
CA GLN A 84 -11.26 1.05 14.54
C GLN A 84 -12.59 1.35 13.83
N SER A 85 -12.91 2.64 13.67
CA SER A 85 -14.13 3.05 12.97
C SER A 85 -13.84 3.31 11.49
N PHE A 86 -14.69 2.84 10.58
CA PHE A 86 -14.64 3.24 9.16
C PHE A 86 -14.61 4.77 8.99
N ARG A 87 -15.35 5.51 9.85
CA ARG A 87 -15.38 6.99 9.85
C ARG A 87 -14.02 7.62 10.17
N GLN A 88 -13.11 6.89 10.84
CA GLN A 88 -11.77 7.37 11.15
C GLN A 88 -10.89 7.51 9.90
N PHE A 89 -11.09 6.63 8.92
CA PHE A 89 -10.33 6.59 7.67
C PHE A 89 -10.99 7.42 6.57
N PHE A 90 -12.32 7.51 6.60
CA PHE A 90 -13.11 8.20 5.57
C PHE A 90 -14.02 9.29 6.17
N PRO A 91 -13.53 10.19 7.05
CA PRO A 91 -14.35 11.17 7.74
C PRO A 91 -15.06 12.14 6.79
N TYR A 92 -14.45 12.42 5.63
CA TYR A 92 -14.97 13.28 4.59
C TYR A 92 -16.24 12.75 3.93
N LEU A 93 -16.47 11.43 3.93
CA LEU A 93 -17.73 10.82 3.46
C LEU A 93 -18.91 11.10 4.41
N PHE A 94 -18.62 11.55 5.64
CA PHE A 94 -19.62 11.85 6.67
C PHE A 94 -19.68 13.35 7.01
N GLY A 95 -18.97 14.19 6.26
CA GLY A 95 -18.88 15.63 6.53
C GLY A 95 -17.99 16.01 7.73
N ASP A 96 -17.30 15.05 8.36
CA ASP A 96 -16.49 15.26 9.57
C ASP A 96 -15.08 15.77 9.24
N ASN A 97 -15.02 16.93 8.60
CA ASN A 97 -13.79 17.46 8.00
C ASN A 97 -12.98 18.37 8.94
N ALA A 98 -13.39 18.54 10.20
CA ALA A 98 -12.76 19.52 11.10
C ALA A 98 -11.27 19.21 11.33
N VAL A 99 -10.95 17.94 11.63
CA VAL A 99 -9.58 17.49 11.88
C VAL A 99 -8.73 17.56 10.61
N LEU A 100 -9.24 17.07 9.47
CA LEU A 100 -8.56 17.15 8.19
C LEU A 100 -8.22 18.60 7.81
N LYS A 101 -9.18 19.53 7.96
CA LYS A 101 -8.95 20.95 7.66
C LYS A 101 -7.88 21.56 8.56
N ASP A 102 -7.83 21.17 9.83
CA ASP A 102 -6.79 21.64 10.75
C ASP A 102 -5.40 21.07 10.39
N ASP A 103 -5.31 19.78 10.07
CA ASP A 103 -4.05 19.15 9.62
C ASP A 103 -3.51 19.81 8.35
N ILE A 104 -4.37 20.09 7.37
CA ILE A 104 -3.99 20.83 6.15
C ILE A 104 -3.43 22.21 6.49
N LYS A 105 -4.09 22.97 7.39
CA LYS A 105 -3.62 24.28 7.84
C LYS A 105 -2.25 24.20 8.53
N GLN A 106 -1.97 23.13 9.26
CA GLN A 106 -0.67 22.92 9.89
C GLN A 106 0.42 22.67 8.83
N ILE A 107 0.16 21.81 7.84
CA ILE A 107 1.09 21.52 6.74
C ILE A 107 1.39 22.78 5.93
N MET A 108 0.37 23.59 5.62
CA MET A 108 0.54 24.88 4.94
C MET A 108 1.44 25.86 5.72
N LYS A 109 1.58 25.67 7.03
CA LYS A 109 2.49 26.44 7.91
C LYS A 109 3.84 25.75 8.13
N GLY A 110 4.15 24.70 7.37
CA GLY A 110 5.37 23.91 7.52
C GLY A 110 5.42 23.07 8.81
N LYS A 111 4.27 22.81 9.44
CA LYS A 111 4.16 21.99 10.65
C LYS A 111 3.62 20.61 10.29
N LEU A 112 4.29 19.57 10.79
CA LEU A 112 3.81 18.20 10.68
C LEU A 112 2.67 17.99 11.68
N PRO A 113 1.47 17.57 11.23
CA PRO A 113 0.38 17.26 12.14
C PRO A 113 0.71 16.05 13.02
N GLU A 114 0.28 16.11 14.27
CA GLU A 114 0.39 14.96 15.18
C GLU A 114 -0.62 13.85 14.80
N PRO A 115 -0.24 12.56 14.92
CA PRO A 115 -1.16 11.45 14.67
C PRO A 115 -2.38 11.49 15.59
N ARG A 116 -3.58 11.56 15.00
CA ARG A 116 -4.87 11.56 15.73
C ARG A 116 -6.00 10.98 14.90
N GLU A 117 -7.07 10.56 15.56
CA GLU A 117 -8.28 10.06 14.91
C GLU A 117 -8.81 11.05 13.86
N LYS A 118 -9.24 10.54 12.71
CA LYS A 118 -9.76 11.33 11.57
C LYS A 118 -8.76 12.33 10.98
N GLY A 119 -7.53 12.35 11.48
CA GLY A 119 -6.44 13.14 10.94
C GLY A 119 -5.86 12.56 9.66
N LEU A 120 -4.94 13.31 9.07
CA LEU A 120 -4.38 13.04 7.75
C LEU A 120 -3.70 11.67 7.68
N GLY A 121 -3.03 11.21 8.75
CA GLY A 121 -2.42 9.88 8.79
C GLY A 121 -3.43 8.74 8.59
N ASN A 122 -4.58 8.82 9.27
CA ASN A 122 -5.66 7.84 9.09
C ASN A 122 -6.28 7.95 7.68
N ILE A 123 -6.48 9.17 7.18
CA ILE A 123 -7.05 9.36 5.84
C ILE A 123 -6.12 8.79 4.77
N ILE A 124 -4.81 9.06 4.86
CA ILE A 124 -3.81 8.48 3.96
C ILE A 124 -3.88 6.96 4.05
N GLN A 125 -3.88 6.37 5.25
CA GLN A 125 -4.04 4.91 5.40
C GLN A 125 -5.30 4.37 4.72
N GLY A 126 -6.44 5.06 4.85
CA GLY A 126 -7.69 4.72 4.17
C GLY A 126 -7.58 4.77 2.65
N LEU A 127 -6.95 5.81 2.11
CA LEU A 127 -6.67 5.95 0.67
C LEU A 127 -5.74 4.83 0.16
N GLY A 128 -4.73 4.45 0.95
CA GLY A 128 -3.83 3.34 0.63
C GLY A 128 -4.57 2.01 0.49
N ILE A 129 -5.46 1.70 1.45
CA ILE A 129 -6.31 0.50 1.37
C ILE A 129 -7.28 0.58 0.20
N GLY A 130 -7.88 1.76 -0.06
CA GLY A 130 -8.72 1.97 -1.24
C GLY A 130 -7.99 1.69 -2.55
N ALA A 131 -6.76 2.19 -2.70
CA ALA A 131 -5.92 1.94 -3.87
C ALA A 131 -5.57 0.45 -4.02
N LEU A 132 -5.24 -0.24 -2.92
CA LEU A 132 -4.99 -1.68 -2.93
C LEU A 132 -6.20 -2.46 -3.39
N ILE A 133 -7.41 -2.16 -2.87
CA ILE A 133 -8.64 -2.84 -3.29
C ILE A 133 -8.84 -2.71 -4.81
N LEU A 134 -8.65 -1.52 -5.38
CA LEU A 134 -8.80 -1.31 -6.82
C LEU A 134 -7.78 -2.12 -7.63
N ILE A 135 -6.50 -2.06 -7.27
CA ILE A 135 -5.41 -2.76 -7.98
C ILE A 135 -5.57 -4.28 -7.87
N GLU A 136 -5.86 -4.78 -6.67
CA GLU A 136 -6.03 -6.21 -6.39
C GLU A 136 -7.25 -6.77 -7.11
N THR A 137 -8.36 -6.03 -7.13
CA THR A 137 -9.55 -6.42 -7.88
C THR A 137 -9.23 -6.51 -9.38
N ALA A 138 -8.57 -5.50 -9.94
CA ALA A 138 -8.14 -5.54 -11.34
C ALA A 138 -7.16 -6.69 -11.63
N ALA A 139 -6.25 -6.98 -10.70
CA ALA A 139 -5.32 -8.10 -10.82
C ALA A 139 -6.03 -9.45 -10.83
N LEU A 140 -7.00 -9.66 -9.93
CA LEU A 140 -7.77 -10.91 -9.84
C LEU A 140 -8.66 -11.11 -11.08
N VAL A 141 -9.32 -10.04 -11.54
CA VAL A 141 -10.09 -10.06 -12.80
C VAL A 141 -9.19 -10.43 -13.96
N TRP A 142 -8.02 -9.80 -14.07
CA TRP A 142 -7.05 -10.14 -15.11
C TRP A 142 -6.60 -11.61 -15.01
N LEU A 143 -6.23 -12.09 -13.82
CA LEU A 143 -5.80 -13.47 -13.62
C LEU A 143 -6.87 -14.48 -14.07
N VAL A 144 -8.13 -14.26 -13.69
CA VAL A 144 -9.25 -15.12 -14.09
C VAL A 144 -9.43 -15.10 -15.61
N LEU A 145 -9.44 -13.93 -16.24
CA LEU A 145 -9.59 -13.80 -17.69
C LEU A 145 -8.42 -14.46 -18.44
N TRP A 146 -7.20 -14.30 -17.94
CA TRP A 146 -5.99 -14.89 -18.52
C TRP A 146 -6.00 -16.41 -18.43
N LEU A 147 -6.36 -16.99 -17.27
CA LEU A 147 -6.46 -18.44 -17.08
C LEU A 147 -7.53 -19.08 -17.97
N ASN A 148 -8.56 -18.32 -18.37
CA ASN A 148 -9.64 -18.79 -19.25
C ASN A 148 -9.41 -18.45 -20.73
N HIS A 149 -8.21 -17.96 -21.11
CA HIS A 149 -7.90 -17.55 -22.47
C HIS A 149 -8.91 -16.53 -23.06
N SER A 150 -9.45 -15.66 -22.22
CA SER A 150 -10.44 -14.67 -22.62
C SER A 150 -9.81 -13.62 -23.55
N PRO A 151 -10.52 -13.16 -24.61
CA PRO A 151 -10.06 -12.07 -25.44
C PRO A 151 -9.91 -10.75 -24.67
N TYR A 152 -10.59 -10.59 -23.53
CA TYR A 152 -10.56 -9.38 -22.70
C TYR A 152 -9.40 -9.34 -21.69
N ALA A 153 -8.54 -10.38 -21.66
CA ALA A 153 -7.48 -10.48 -20.67
C ALA A 153 -6.46 -9.35 -20.79
N ASN A 154 -6.19 -8.86 -22.00
CA ASN A 154 -5.23 -7.78 -22.20
C ASN A 154 -5.76 -6.41 -21.75
N GLU A 155 -7.05 -6.14 -21.93
CA GLU A 155 -7.70 -4.93 -21.44
C GLU A 155 -7.68 -4.88 -19.92
N ALA A 156 -8.02 -5.99 -19.25
CA ALA A 156 -7.94 -6.10 -17.80
C ALA A 156 -6.49 -5.91 -17.29
N ARG A 157 -5.50 -6.43 -18.02
CA ARG A 157 -4.08 -6.20 -17.74
C ARG A 157 -3.70 -4.73 -17.81
N GLU A 158 -4.11 -4.02 -18.87
CA GLU A 158 -3.78 -2.59 -19.03
C GLU A 158 -4.49 -1.73 -17.97
N ILE A 159 -5.70 -2.11 -17.53
CA ILE A 159 -6.36 -1.48 -16.37
C ILE A 159 -5.54 -1.71 -15.11
N HIS A 160 -5.15 -2.95 -14.80
CA HIS A 160 -4.31 -3.26 -13.65
C HIS A 160 -3.01 -2.47 -13.66
N LYS A 161 -2.32 -2.44 -14.81
CA LYS A 161 -1.08 -1.67 -15.02
C LYS A 161 -1.31 -0.16 -14.84
N SER A 162 -2.41 0.39 -15.31
CA SER A 162 -2.72 1.81 -15.12
C SER A 162 -2.96 2.15 -13.65
N LEU A 163 -3.59 1.23 -12.91
CA LEU A 163 -3.87 1.39 -11.49
C LEU A 163 -2.60 1.28 -10.62
N THR A 164 -1.52 0.61 -11.06
CA THR A 164 -0.27 0.53 -10.26
C THR A 164 0.33 1.89 -9.94
N GLY A 165 0.11 2.90 -10.79
CA GLY A 165 0.52 4.27 -10.50
C GLY A 165 -0.05 4.82 -9.19
N LEU A 166 -1.24 4.37 -8.76
CA LEU A 166 -1.83 4.76 -7.47
C LEU A 166 -1.00 4.25 -6.30
N ILE A 167 -0.57 2.98 -6.32
CA ILE A 167 0.20 2.41 -5.21
C ILE A 167 1.66 2.90 -5.21
N GLU A 168 2.23 3.18 -6.38
CA GLU A 168 3.56 3.80 -6.48
C GLU A 168 3.55 5.21 -5.90
N ALA A 169 2.57 6.03 -6.28
CA ALA A 169 2.39 7.38 -5.72
C ALA A 169 2.14 7.32 -4.20
N TYR A 170 1.31 6.37 -3.75
CA TYR A 170 1.06 6.15 -2.33
C TYR A 170 2.35 5.77 -1.58
N LEU A 171 3.14 4.83 -2.09
CA LEU A 171 4.37 4.38 -1.46
C LEU A 171 5.38 5.53 -1.32
N ILE A 172 5.53 6.34 -2.37
CA ILE A 172 6.41 7.52 -2.35
C ILE A 172 5.91 8.54 -1.32
N GLY A 173 4.62 8.90 -1.35
CA GLY A 173 4.04 9.89 -0.44
C GLY A 173 4.03 9.43 1.01
N HIS A 174 3.38 8.30 1.30
CA HIS A 174 3.25 7.76 2.66
C HIS A 174 4.60 7.29 3.21
N GLY A 175 5.35 6.49 2.45
CA GLY A 175 6.66 5.99 2.87
C GLY A 175 7.69 7.11 3.02
N GLY A 176 7.70 8.08 2.10
CA GLY A 176 8.55 9.26 2.19
C GLY A 176 8.26 10.11 3.43
N MET A 177 6.98 10.34 3.75
CA MET A 177 6.60 11.05 4.97
C MET A 177 6.97 10.28 6.24
N ALA A 178 6.78 8.96 6.28
CA ALA A 178 7.20 8.14 7.41
C ALA A 178 8.72 8.23 7.65
N LEU A 179 9.52 8.22 6.58
CA LEU A 179 10.98 8.41 6.68
C LEU A 179 11.31 9.83 7.15
N LEU A 180 10.63 10.86 6.64
CA LEU A 180 10.83 12.24 7.07
C LEU A 180 10.56 12.41 8.57
N HIS A 181 9.43 11.90 9.06
CA HIS A 181 9.10 11.89 10.49
C HIS A 181 10.20 11.17 11.30
N PHE A 182 10.64 10.00 10.85
CA PHE A 182 11.75 9.30 11.51
C PHE A 182 13.02 10.14 11.58
N PHE A 183 13.43 10.81 10.50
CA PHE A 183 14.65 11.63 10.50
C PHE A 183 14.54 12.85 11.41
N VAL A 184 13.38 13.51 11.44
CA VAL A 184 13.11 14.65 12.34
C VAL A 184 13.16 14.20 13.81
N GLU A 185 12.61 13.03 14.12
CA GLU A 185 12.48 12.54 15.49
C GLU A 185 13.61 11.59 15.93
N ARG A 186 14.56 11.28 15.04
CA ARG A 186 15.59 10.25 15.24
C ARG A 186 16.32 10.36 16.58
N LYS A 187 16.59 11.57 17.07
CA LYS A 187 17.28 11.80 18.34
C LYS A 187 16.52 11.20 19.54
N ARG A 188 15.20 11.10 19.47
CA ARG A 188 14.34 10.45 20.48
C ARG A 188 14.50 8.93 20.52
N PHE A 189 14.98 8.33 19.43
CA PHE A 189 15.07 6.88 19.23
C PHE A 189 16.51 6.37 19.05
N SER A 190 17.50 7.23 19.23
CA SER A 190 18.94 6.88 19.14
C SER A 190 19.38 6.03 20.32
#